data_AF-A0A7T8KIU6-F1
#
_entry.id   AF-A0A7T8KIU6-F1
#
_cell.length_a   1.000
_cell.length_b   1.000
_cell.length_c   1.000
_cell.angle_alpha   90.00
_cell.angle_beta   90.00
_cell.angle_gamma   90.00
#
_symmetry.space_group_name_H-M   'P 1'
#
loop_
_entity.id
_entity.type
_entity.pdbx_description
1 polymer ?
#
loop_
_entity_poly.entity_id
_entity_poly.type
_entity_poly.pdbx_seq_one_letter_code
_entity_poly.pdbx_strand_id
1 'polypeptide(L)'
;MDQLSLEIERERFEYLEKSKHLQEQLKTLKSEIEDLKVDEKTSPLDAIHQELLEQGDNKYSTIQKVKRGSTTSRVAFFEEL
;
A
#
# COMPACT_ATOMS: atom_id res chain seq x y z
N MET A 1 7.07 -11.71 30.96
CA MET A 1 6.41 -11.99 29.67
C MET A 1 5.26 -11.01 29.46
N ASP A 2 4.38 -10.84 30.45
CA ASP A 2 3.20 -9.98 30.33
C ASP A 2 3.51 -8.49 30.12
N GLN A 3 4.56 -7.95 30.76
CA GLN A 3 4.96 -6.55 30.58
C GLN A 3 5.49 -6.25 29.17
N LEU A 4 6.27 -7.17 28.59
CA LEU A 4 6.79 -7.03 27.23
C LEU A 4 5.66 -7.11 26.19
N SER A 5 4.69 -8.00 26.39
CA SER A 5 3.51 -8.08 25.54
C SER A 5 2.67 -6.81 25.58
N LEU A 6 2.48 -6.22 26.77
CA LEU A 6 1.77 -4.95 26.94
C LEU A 6 2.50 -3.77 26.26
N GLU A 7 3.83 -3.77 26.29
CA GLU A 7 4.64 -2.74 25.61
C GLU A 7 4.55 -2.86 24.09
N ILE A 8 4.64 -4.08 23.55
CA ILE A 8 4.44 -4.34 22.11
C ILE A 8 3.03 -3.92 21.66
N GLU A 9 2.01 -4.22 22.47
CA GLU A 9 0.63 -3.83 22.15
C GLU A 9 0.45 -2.31 22.16
N ARG A 10 1.06 -1.60 23.12
CA ARG A 10 1.06 -0.14 23.17
C ARG A 10 1.74 0.46 21.93
N GLU A 11 2.95 -0.01 21.58
CA GLU A 11 3.66 0.47 20.39
C GLU A 11 2.85 0.23 19.11
N ARG A 12 2.22 -0.94 19.00
CA ARG A 12 1.35 -1.27 17.87
C ARG A 12 0.16 -0.33 17.79
N PHE A 13 -0.49 -0.03 18.92
CA PHE A 13 -1.60 0.90 18.96
C PHE A 13 -1.19 2.32 18.53
N GLU A 14 -0.11 2.84 19.10
CA GLU A 14 0.43 4.17 18.75
C GLU A 14 0.81 4.27 17.27
N TYR A 15 1.43 3.22 16.72
CA TYR A 15 1.74 3.15 15.29
C TYR A 15 0.47 3.20 14.44
N LEU A 16 -0.56 2.42 14.78
CA LEU A 16 -1.81 2.38 14.04
C LEU A 16 -2.55 3.72 14.09
N GLU A 17 -2.54 4.40 15.24
CA GLU A 17 -3.13 5.72 15.41
C GLU A 17 -2.43 6.77 14.53
N LYS A 18 -1.09 6.82 14.57
CA LYS A 18 -0.29 7.72 13.70
C LYS A 18 -0.51 7.42 12.22
N SER A 19 -0.54 6.13 11.86
CA SER A 19 -0.79 5.69 10.49
C SER A 19 -2.18 6.11 10.01
N LYS A 20 -3.20 5.97 10.85
CA LYS A 20 -4.57 6.39 10.53
C LYS A 20 -4.65 7.89 10.32
N HIS A 21 -4.06 8.68 11.23
CA HIS A 21 -4.07 10.14 11.12
C HIS A 21 -3.39 10.60 9.81
N LEU A 22 -2.25 10.01 9.47
CA LEU A 22 -1.56 10.32 8.21
C LEU A 22 -2.42 9.97 6.99
N GLN A 23 -3.10 8.82 7.00
CA GLN A 23 -4.00 8.43 5.89
C GLN A 23 -5.16 9.42 5.73
N GLU A 24 -5.72 9.92 6.82
CA GLU A 24 -6.76 10.96 6.79
C GLU A 24 -6.20 12.26 6.18
N GLN A 25 -5.02 12.72 6.60
CA GLN A 25 -4.37 13.91 6.03
C GLN A 25 -4.12 13.76 4.53
N LEU A 26 -3.61 12.61 4.08
CA LEU A 26 -3.38 12.34 2.66
C LEU A 26 -4.69 12.31 1.86
N LYS A 27 -5.75 11.74 2.42
CA LYS A 27 -7.08 11.72 1.78
C LYS A 27 -7.64 13.13 1.63
N THR A 28 -7.53 13.94 2.68
CA THR A 28 -7.94 15.35 2.65
C THR A 28 -7.16 16.11 1.59
N LEU A 29 -5.83 16.03 1.60
CA LEU A 29 -4.99 16.70 0.61
C LEU A 29 -5.33 16.27 -0.82
N LYS A 30 -5.53 14.96 -1.06
CA LYS A 30 -5.95 14.46 -2.38
C LYS A 30 -7.26 15.10 -2.82
N SER A 31 -8.24 15.21 -1.94
CA SER A 31 -9.53 15.85 -2.25
C SER A 31 -9.39 17.35 -2.51
N GLU A 32 -8.54 18.05 -1.77
CA GLU A 32 -8.33 19.50 -1.91
C GLU A 32 -7.66 19.86 -3.24
N ILE A 33 -6.76 19.02 -3.75
CA ILE A 33 -6.05 19.26 -5.01
C ILE A 33 -6.75 18.69 -6.24
N GLU A 34 -7.80 17.87 -6.08
CA GLU A 34 -8.47 17.18 -7.19
C GLU A 34 -9.06 18.18 -8.19
N ASP A 35 -9.68 19.26 -7.71
CA ASP A 35 -10.26 20.32 -8.56
C ASP A 35 -9.19 21.12 -9.34
N LEU A 36 -7.93 21.02 -8.93
CA LEU A 36 -6.79 21.69 -9.59
C LEU A 36 -6.06 20.76 -10.57
N LYS A 37 -6.46 19.49 -10.67
CA LYS A 37 -5.80 18.49 -11.50
C LYS A 37 -6.01 18.79 -12.98
N VAL A 38 -4.92 18.70 -13.77
CA VAL A 38 -4.96 18.85 -15.23
C VAL A 38 -4.89 17.46 -15.85
N ASP A 39 -6.03 16.92 -16.29
CA ASP A 39 -6.13 15.55 -16.78
C ASP A 39 -5.21 15.24 -17.97
N GLU A 40 -4.95 16.22 -18.83
CA GLU A 40 -4.06 16.10 -19.99
C GLU A 40 -2.58 15.89 -19.60
N LYS A 41 -2.23 16.18 -18.34
CA LYS A 41 -0.88 15.98 -17.78
C LYS A 41 -0.78 14.72 -16.92
N THR A 42 -1.84 13.90 -16.86
CA THR A 42 -1.78 12.63 -16.14
C THR A 42 -0.82 11.68 -16.83
N SER A 43 0.06 11.06 -16.04
CA SER A 43 1.00 10.08 -16.54
C SER A 43 0.40 8.67 -16.51
N PRO A 44 0.93 7.73 -17.30
CA PRO A 44 0.53 6.33 -17.19
C PRO A 44 0.72 5.75 -15.77
N LEU A 45 1.71 6.26 -15.02
CA LEU A 45 1.97 5.83 -13.65
C LEU A 45 0.88 6.28 -12.68
N ASP A 46 0.23 7.42 -12.92
CA ASP A 46 -0.89 7.90 -12.10
C ASP A 46 -2.10 6.98 -12.23
N ALA A 47 -2.39 6.53 -13.46
CA ALA A 47 -3.44 5.56 -13.73
C ALA A 47 -3.18 4.21 -13.04
N ILE A 48 -1.94 3.69 -13.16
CA ILE A 48 -1.54 2.44 -12.47
C ILE A 48 -1.63 2.60 -10.96
N HIS A 49 -1.19 3.74 -10.42
CA HIS A 49 -1.27 4.00 -8.98
C HIS A 49 -2.72 4.00 -8.49
N GLN A 50 -3.62 4.65 -9.22
CA GLN A 50 -5.04 4.68 -8.89
C GLN A 50 -5.67 3.28 -8.92
N GLU A 51 -5.34 2.44 -9.91
CA GLU A 51 -5.79 1.05 -9.97
C GLU A 51 -5.28 0.22 -8.78
N LEU A 52 -4.00 0.36 -8.42
CA LEU A 52 -3.43 -0.32 -7.26
C LEU A 52 -4.13 0.09 -5.95
N LEU A 53 -4.47 1.37 -5.80
CA LEU A 53 -5.23 1.86 -4.65
C LEU A 53 -6.65 1.25 -4.59
N GLU A 54 -7.34 1.16 -5.73
CA GLU A 54 -8.68 0.56 -5.82
C GLU A 54 -8.68 -0.93 -5.50
N GLN A 55 -7.61 -1.63 -5.87
CA GLN A 55 -7.40 -3.04 -5.51
C GLN A 55 -6.98 -3.23 -4.03
N GLY A 56 -6.68 -2.15 -3.31
CA GLY A 56 -6.19 -2.17 -1.93
C GLY A 56 -4.73 -2.61 -1.80
N ASP A 57 -3.95 -2.51 -2.89
CA ASP A 57 -2.58 -2.98 -2.94
C ASP A 57 -1.58 -1.92 -2.47
N ASN A 58 -0.66 -2.38 -1.63
CA ASN A 58 0.53 -1.66 -1.22
C ASN A 58 1.78 -2.50 -1.48
N LYS A 59 2.94 -1.84 -1.46
CA LYS A 59 4.26 -2.47 -1.69
C LYS A 59 4.42 -3.83 -0.99
N TYR A 60 4.06 -3.93 0.29
CA TYR A 60 4.28 -5.16 1.07
C TYR A 60 3.27 -6.25 0.70
N SER A 61 2.00 -5.89 0.52
CA SER A 61 0.97 -6.83 0.05
C SER A 61 1.29 -7.38 -1.34
N THR A 62 1.78 -6.54 -2.25
CA THR A 62 2.21 -6.96 -3.59
C THR A 62 3.42 -7.88 -3.51
N ILE A 63 4.45 -7.54 -2.72
CA ILE A 63 5.61 -8.41 -2.47
C ILE A 63 5.16 -9.78 -1.93
N GLN A 64 4.22 -9.80 -0.99
CA GLN A 64 3.67 -11.05 -0.47
C GLN A 64 2.96 -11.85 -1.56
N LYS A 65 2.13 -11.21 -2.40
CA LYS A 65 1.42 -11.86 -3.51
C LYS A 65 2.39 -12.48 -4.52
N VAL A 66 3.38 -11.72 -5.02
CA VAL A 66 4.33 -12.21 -6.05
C VAL A 66 5.30 -13.27 -5.53
N LYS A 67 5.51 -13.33 -4.21
CA LYS A 67 6.33 -14.38 -3.58
C LYS A 67 5.56 -15.67 -3.30
N ARG A 68 4.24 -15.72 -3.53
CA ARG A 68 3.45 -16.96 -3.38
C ARG A 68 3.90 -17.99 -4.42
N GLY A 69 3.75 -19.27 -4.07
CA GLY A 69 4.15 -20.38 -4.92
C GLY A 69 5.59 -20.83 -4.69
N SER A 70 5.93 -22.00 -5.22
CA SER A 70 7.28 -22.56 -5.13
C SER A 70 8.25 -21.77 -6.01
N THR A 71 9.55 -21.91 -5.77
CA THR A 71 10.56 -21.34 -6.68
C THR A 71 10.38 -21.88 -8.10
N THR A 72 10.10 -23.19 -8.24
CA THR A 72 9.87 -23.82 -9.55
C THR A 72 8.69 -23.20 -10.29
N SER A 73 7.56 -22.98 -9.62
CA SER A 73 6.39 -22.37 -10.30
C SER A 73 6.64 -20.92 -10.71
N ARG A 74 7.37 -20.15 -9.90
CA ARG A 74 7.71 -18.75 -10.21
C ARG A 74 8.70 -18.66 -11.36
N VAL A 75 9.67 -19.58 -11.45
CA VAL A 75 10.59 -19.66 -12.60
C VAL A 75 9.83 -20.06 -13.85
N ALA A 76 8.99 -21.10 -13.81
CA ALA A 76 8.19 -21.51 -14.97
C ALA A 76 7.29 -20.39 -15.49
N PHE A 77 6.59 -19.68 -14.60
CA PHE A 77 5.80 -18.51 -14.99
C PHE A 77 6.65 -17.41 -15.65
N PHE A 78 7.85 -17.13 -15.11
CA PHE A 78 8.74 -16.11 -15.66
C PHE A 78 9.24 -16.46 -17.08
N GLU A 79 9.52 -17.73 -17.37
CA GLU A 79 9.95 -18.18 -18.70
C GLU A 79 8.81 -18.15 -19.74
N GLU A 80 7.55 -18.02 -19.30
CA GLU A 80 6.35 -17.93 -20.16
C GLU A 80 5.84 -16.50 -20.39
N LEU A 81 6.44 -15.49 -19.74
CA LEU A 81 6.09 -14.06 -19.88
C LEU A 81 6.62 -13.46 -21.20
#